data_AF-A0A2W4QSS9-F1
#
_entry.id   AF-A0A2W4QSS9-F1
#
_cell.length_a   1.000
_cell.length_b   1.000
_cell.length_c   1.000
_cell.angle_alpha   90.00
_cell.angle_beta   90.00
_cell.angle_gamma   90.00
#
_symmetry.space_group_name_H-M   'P 1'
#
loop_
_entity.id
_entity.type
_entity.pdbx_description
1 polymer ?
#
loop_
_entity_poly.entity_id
_entity_poly.type
_entity_poly.pdbx_seq_one_letter_code
_entity_poly.pdbx_strand_id
1 'polypeptide(L)'
;MPDSLPHASLDHTNFSSKKQDTLDEVWRLLHYAVSDANVDLAKEKPELIKAIVPVLQKAPETLTENDVTVLLQAYNELSQLVYPATNESLRLKEKIEEYERDVILGTSGPYSAIIKKVKNSYTNFWVALWVVIVVFIVYQSYIYFISDTLEKVTEQLSQMKTVEEKINTAKAASSEPDKSSDKLETKYPFKDLFEERRVIWLKLNTSYCVLRGVSIVWPRWYPNEGILCDSDESTKDKANDNFVLNSLLNQCQHKVSPDKEVCEQEVHEIHEKSVRENFFAGALAVLRVSNYLVLPTMLGLLGALAFVIRGILDSFSKSSFILGARRRWGMRVALGPLLGLISGIVIAPDIQDFKELSFSPLVWGFLMGYSVEFAFSLFDFLIQKGRSAIGASNIKSEEKNKVDAKPVIPQVKAVRPVRSSATSGPEVLTSGGGFIDSAAVELGTSQTQAATEQATPQESPPDEQLPASDGGGQSCG
;
A
#
# COMPACT_ATOMS: atom_id res chain seq x y z
N MET A 1 -19.71 -35.19 -66.71
CA MET A 1 -19.74 -35.96 -65.45
C MET A 1 -20.05 -34.97 -64.35
N PRO A 2 -21.16 -35.09 -63.61
CA PRO A 2 -21.56 -34.09 -62.63
C PRO A 2 -20.95 -34.37 -61.26
N ASP A 3 -20.53 -33.28 -60.62
CA ASP A 3 -19.96 -33.22 -59.27
C ASP A 3 -20.99 -33.65 -58.21
N SER A 4 -20.59 -34.57 -57.34
CA SER A 4 -21.34 -34.96 -56.16
C SER A 4 -20.95 -34.06 -54.98
N LEU A 5 -21.90 -33.23 -54.55
CA LEU A 5 -21.78 -32.40 -53.35
C LEU A 5 -21.59 -33.28 -52.10
N PRO A 6 -20.67 -32.92 -51.19
CA PRO A 6 -20.53 -33.62 -49.92
C PRO A 6 -21.77 -33.36 -49.06
N HIS A 7 -22.57 -34.41 -48.85
CA HIS A 7 -23.62 -34.39 -47.84
C HIS A 7 -22.99 -34.15 -46.47
N ALA A 8 -23.21 -32.95 -45.93
CA ALA A 8 -22.93 -32.64 -44.53
C ALA A 8 -23.80 -33.55 -43.67
N SER A 9 -23.23 -34.66 -43.19
CA SER A 9 -23.83 -35.47 -42.14
C SER A 9 -23.91 -34.60 -40.89
N LEU A 10 -25.09 -34.03 -40.63
CA LEU A 10 -25.42 -33.37 -39.38
C LEU A 10 -25.09 -34.35 -38.25
N ASP A 11 -24.11 -33.97 -37.45
CA ASP A 11 -23.48 -34.81 -36.44
C ASP A 11 -24.45 -34.99 -35.26
N HIS A 12 -25.33 -35.98 -35.35
CA HIS A 12 -26.34 -36.31 -34.34
C HIS A 12 -25.75 -36.53 -32.93
N THR A 13 -24.47 -36.89 -32.84
CA THR A 13 -23.75 -37.09 -31.56
C THR A 13 -23.63 -35.78 -30.77
N ASN A 14 -23.44 -34.66 -31.46
CA ASN A 14 -23.24 -33.35 -30.83
C ASN A 14 -24.55 -32.83 -30.19
N PHE A 15 -25.70 -33.18 -30.77
CA PHE A 15 -27.00 -32.73 -30.25
C PHE A 15 -27.38 -33.43 -28.94
N SER A 16 -27.12 -34.74 -28.82
CA SER A 16 -27.36 -35.47 -27.58
C SER A 16 -26.48 -34.96 -26.43
N SER A 17 -25.19 -34.69 -26.71
CA SER A 17 -24.28 -34.09 -25.72
C SER A 17 -24.78 -32.73 -25.22
N LYS A 18 -25.23 -31.84 -26.12
CA LYS A 18 -25.75 -30.53 -25.73
C LYS A 18 -27.00 -30.61 -24.86
N LYS A 19 -27.90 -31.57 -25.13
CA LYS A 19 -29.07 -31.81 -24.28
C LYS A 19 -28.68 -32.24 -22.88
N GLN A 20 -27.70 -33.14 -22.77
CA GLN A 20 -27.16 -33.57 -21.48
C GLN A 20 -26.56 -32.40 -20.72
N ASP A 21 -25.74 -31.59 -21.40
CA ASP A 21 -25.14 -30.40 -20.79
C ASP A 21 -26.24 -29.48 -20.24
N THR A 22 -27.25 -29.11 -21.03
CA THR A 22 -28.35 -28.24 -20.55
C THR A 22 -29.13 -28.83 -19.37
N LEU A 23 -29.38 -30.14 -19.37
CA LEU A 23 -30.01 -30.83 -18.23
C LEU A 23 -29.17 -30.69 -16.96
N ASP A 24 -27.87 -30.96 -17.04
CA ASP A 24 -26.97 -30.89 -15.90
C ASP A 24 -26.82 -29.45 -15.38
N GLU A 25 -26.85 -28.46 -16.28
CA GLU A 25 -26.81 -27.04 -15.92
C GLU A 25 -28.06 -26.60 -15.16
N VAL A 26 -29.26 -26.96 -15.65
CA VAL A 26 -30.53 -26.65 -14.98
C VAL A 26 -30.62 -27.38 -13.65
N TRP A 27 -30.20 -28.65 -13.60
CA TRP A 27 -30.19 -29.43 -12.36
C TRP A 27 -29.28 -28.81 -11.31
N ARG A 28 -28.05 -28.40 -11.68
CA ARG A 28 -27.13 -27.70 -10.78
C ARG A 28 -27.69 -26.39 -10.23
N LEU A 29 -28.28 -25.57 -11.11
CA LEU A 29 -28.90 -24.31 -10.70
C LEU A 29 -30.08 -24.55 -9.76
N LEU A 30 -30.94 -25.53 -10.06
CA LEU A 30 -32.07 -25.88 -9.23
C LEU A 30 -31.63 -26.41 -7.87
N HIS A 31 -30.64 -27.32 -7.84
CA HIS A 31 -30.08 -27.85 -6.61
C HIS A 31 -29.53 -26.73 -5.73
N TYR A 32 -28.73 -25.83 -6.30
CA TYR A 32 -28.18 -24.68 -5.56
C TYR A 32 -29.26 -23.71 -5.07
N ALA A 33 -30.28 -23.46 -5.89
CA ALA A 33 -31.40 -22.59 -5.53
C ALA A 33 -32.17 -23.14 -4.32
N VAL A 34 -32.33 -24.47 -4.24
CA VAL A 34 -33.01 -25.17 -3.14
C VAL A 34 -32.12 -25.31 -1.90
N SER A 35 -30.83 -25.60 -2.06
CA SER A 35 -29.94 -25.90 -0.92
C SER A 35 -29.33 -24.66 -0.28
N ASP A 36 -28.83 -23.72 -1.09
CA ASP A 36 -27.87 -22.70 -0.64
C ASP A 36 -28.40 -21.28 -0.76
N ALA A 37 -29.26 -20.99 -1.74
CA ALA A 37 -29.68 -19.62 -2.01
C ALA A 37 -30.64 -19.04 -0.95
N ASN A 38 -31.12 -19.88 0.00
CA ASN A 38 -32.15 -19.53 0.98
C ASN A 38 -33.41 -18.93 0.33
N VAL A 39 -33.63 -19.23 -0.95
CA VAL A 39 -34.82 -18.80 -1.70
C VAL A 39 -35.84 -19.92 -1.55
N ASP A 40 -37.00 -19.58 -1.00
CA ASP A 40 -38.11 -20.52 -0.90
C ASP A 40 -38.78 -20.64 -2.28
N LEU A 41 -38.15 -21.39 -3.20
CA LEU A 41 -38.64 -21.57 -4.58
C LEU A 41 -40.07 -22.11 -4.60
N ALA A 42 -40.44 -22.90 -3.59
CA ALA A 42 -41.79 -23.42 -3.44
C ALA A 42 -42.82 -22.31 -3.21
N LYS A 43 -42.41 -21.22 -2.56
CA LYS A 43 -43.24 -20.05 -2.29
C LYS A 43 -43.22 -19.05 -3.44
N GLU A 44 -42.05 -18.75 -4.00
CA GLU A 44 -41.92 -17.70 -5.02
C GLU A 44 -42.36 -18.16 -6.41
N LYS A 45 -42.00 -19.38 -6.82
CA LYS A 45 -42.23 -19.90 -8.19
C LYS A 45 -42.60 -21.39 -8.20
N PRO A 46 -43.73 -21.79 -7.61
CA PRO A 46 -44.16 -23.20 -7.58
C PRO A 46 -44.38 -23.79 -8.99
N GLU A 47 -44.84 -22.97 -9.94
CA GLU A 47 -45.09 -23.40 -11.32
C GLU A 47 -43.80 -23.77 -12.05
N LEU A 48 -42.69 -23.12 -11.72
CA LEU A 48 -41.37 -23.43 -12.27
C LEU A 48 -40.91 -24.83 -11.85
N ILE A 49 -41.05 -25.18 -10.57
CA ILE A 49 -40.72 -26.51 -10.05
C ILE A 49 -41.60 -27.59 -10.71
N LYS A 50 -42.92 -27.36 -10.77
CA LYS A 50 -43.87 -28.30 -11.39
C LYS A 50 -43.56 -28.58 -12.85
N ALA A 51 -43.08 -27.57 -13.59
CA ALA A 51 -42.71 -27.72 -14.99
C ALA A 51 -41.36 -28.45 -15.17
N ILE A 52 -40.36 -28.12 -14.35
CA ILE A 52 -38.98 -28.61 -14.54
C ILE A 52 -38.78 -30.06 -14.06
N VAL A 53 -39.30 -30.41 -12.88
CA VAL A 53 -39.05 -31.72 -12.25
C VAL A 53 -39.39 -32.91 -13.17
N PRO A 54 -40.56 -32.96 -13.83
CA PRO A 54 -40.87 -34.08 -14.73
C PRO A 54 -39.97 -34.11 -15.98
N VAL A 55 -39.43 -32.97 -16.40
CA VAL A 55 -38.49 -32.90 -17.53
C VAL A 55 -37.09 -33.39 -17.12
N LEU A 56 -36.62 -33.01 -15.93
CA LEU A 56 -35.33 -33.47 -15.39
C LEU A 56 -35.28 -34.99 -15.13
N GLN A 57 -36.43 -35.64 -14.97
CA GLN A 57 -36.52 -37.10 -14.78
C GLN A 57 -36.45 -37.90 -16.10
N LYS A 58 -36.60 -37.25 -17.26
CA LYS A 58 -36.56 -37.93 -18.56
C LYS A 58 -35.11 -38.23 -18.96
N ALA A 59 -34.91 -39.36 -19.64
CA ALA A 59 -33.61 -39.68 -20.23
C ALA A 59 -33.30 -38.72 -21.40
N PRO A 60 -32.03 -38.33 -21.63
CA PRO A 60 -31.62 -37.30 -22.60
C PRO A 60 -32.11 -37.58 -24.03
N GLU A 61 -32.17 -38.86 -24.38
CA GLU A 61 -32.59 -39.39 -25.67
C GLU A 61 -34.10 -39.19 -25.92
N THR A 62 -34.89 -39.12 -24.84
CA THR A 62 -36.36 -39.02 -24.88
C THR A 62 -36.86 -37.58 -24.79
N LEU A 63 -35.98 -36.58 -24.65
CA LEU A 63 -36.40 -35.17 -24.59
C LEU A 63 -36.96 -34.71 -25.92
N THR A 64 -38.21 -34.28 -25.87
CA THR A 64 -38.90 -33.60 -26.98
C THR A 64 -38.37 -32.18 -27.13
N GLU A 65 -38.64 -31.54 -28.26
CA GLU A 65 -38.26 -30.13 -28.49
C GLU A 65 -38.94 -29.19 -27.49
N ASN A 66 -40.18 -29.48 -27.10
CA ASN A 66 -40.90 -28.74 -26.07
C ASN A 66 -40.29 -28.90 -24.66
N ASP A 67 -39.68 -30.05 -24.36
CA ASP A 67 -38.96 -30.23 -23.10
C ASP A 67 -37.70 -29.33 -23.05
N VAL A 68 -37.01 -29.18 -24.19
CA VAL A 68 -35.82 -28.32 -24.29
C VAL A 68 -36.18 -26.84 -24.12
N THR A 69 -37.30 -26.39 -24.68
CA THR A 69 -37.76 -25.00 -24.49
C THR A 69 -38.11 -24.72 -23.03
N VAL A 70 -38.75 -25.67 -22.34
CA VAL A 70 -39.02 -25.59 -20.90
C VAL A 70 -37.72 -25.51 -20.09
N LEU A 71 -36.71 -26.32 -20.42
CA LEU A 71 -35.40 -26.28 -19.75
C LEU A 71 -34.68 -24.95 -19.97
N LEU A 72 -34.72 -24.38 -21.18
CA LEU A 72 -34.07 -23.10 -21.47
C LEU A 72 -34.78 -21.93 -20.76
N GLN A 73 -36.11 -21.96 -20.72
CA GLN A 73 -36.88 -20.99 -19.94
C GLN A 73 -36.54 -21.10 -18.45
N ALA A 74 -36.50 -22.32 -17.93
CA ALA A 74 -36.11 -22.62 -16.57
C ALA A 74 -34.71 -22.14 -16.23
N TYR A 75 -33.75 -22.38 -17.12
CA TYR A 75 -32.38 -21.90 -16.98
C TYR A 75 -32.34 -20.37 -16.85
N ASN A 76 -33.06 -19.65 -17.71
CA ASN A 76 -33.11 -18.19 -17.67
C ASN A 76 -33.72 -17.68 -16.35
N GLU A 77 -34.82 -18.29 -15.90
CA GLU A 77 -35.46 -17.90 -14.64
C GLU A 77 -34.62 -18.24 -13.40
N LEU A 78 -34.02 -19.43 -13.36
CA LEU A 78 -33.15 -19.86 -12.27
C LEU A 78 -31.86 -19.04 -12.23
N SER A 79 -31.25 -18.74 -13.38
CA SER A 79 -30.03 -17.93 -13.42
C SER A 79 -30.24 -16.49 -12.91
N GLN A 80 -31.43 -15.92 -13.12
CA GLN A 80 -31.79 -14.63 -12.53
C GLN A 80 -32.02 -14.72 -11.02
N LEU A 81 -32.65 -15.79 -10.55
CA LEU A 81 -32.94 -16.03 -9.13
C LEU A 81 -31.68 -16.31 -8.32
N VAL A 82 -30.74 -17.03 -8.91
CA VAL A 82 -29.49 -17.50 -8.30
C VAL A 82 -28.35 -16.48 -8.44
N TYR A 83 -28.60 -15.34 -9.09
CA TYR A 83 -27.61 -14.27 -9.22
C TYR A 83 -27.13 -13.81 -7.82
N PRO A 84 -25.81 -13.73 -7.56
CA PRO A 84 -24.70 -13.64 -8.52
C PRO A 84 -24.01 -14.95 -8.93
N ALA A 85 -24.51 -16.13 -8.50
CA ALA A 85 -23.87 -17.39 -8.85
C ALA A 85 -24.17 -17.77 -10.30
N THR A 86 -23.13 -18.12 -11.06
CA THR A 86 -23.26 -18.61 -12.44
C THR A 86 -23.11 -20.12 -12.49
N ASN A 87 -23.68 -20.76 -13.50
CA ASN A 87 -23.56 -22.21 -13.68
C ASN A 87 -22.09 -22.68 -13.75
N GLU A 88 -21.20 -21.96 -14.44
CA GLU A 88 -19.75 -22.27 -14.45
C GLU A 88 -19.14 -22.24 -13.05
N SER A 89 -19.62 -21.32 -12.21
CA SER A 89 -19.19 -21.16 -10.82
C SER A 89 -19.62 -22.34 -9.94
N LEU A 90 -20.85 -22.82 -10.14
CA LEU A 90 -21.41 -23.99 -9.46
C LEU A 90 -20.72 -25.27 -9.92
N ARG A 91 -20.47 -25.42 -11.22
CA ARG A 91 -19.71 -26.53 -11.79
C ARG A 91 -18.28 -26.59 -11.23
N LEU A 92 -17.67 -25.42 -10.98
CA LEU A 92 -16.36 -25.37 -10.33
C LEU A 92 -16.44 -25.78 -8.85
N LYS A 93 -17.47 -25.31 -8.12
CA LYS A 93 -17.72 -25.70 -6.72
C LYS A 93 -17.87 -27.22 -6.58
N GLU A 94 -18.73 -27.83 -7.40
CA GLU A 94 -18.97 -29.28 -7.41
C GLU A 94 -17.67 -30.06 -7.67
N LYS A 95 -16.85 -29.61 -8.63
CA LYS A 95 -15.54 -30.23 -8.90
C LYS A 95 -14.54 -30.07 -7.76
N ILE A 96 -14.62 -28.98 -7.00
CA ILE A 96 -13.78 -28.77 -5.82
C ILE A 96 -14.20 -29.74 -4.71
N GLU A 97 -15.50 -29.89 -4.45
CA GLU A 97 -16.03 -30.83 -3.44
C GLU A 97 -15.74 -32.30 -3.82
N GLU A 98 -15.87 -32.64 -5.10
CA GLU A 98 -15.51 -33.96 -5.62
C GLU A 98 -14.01 -34.24 -5.42
N TYR A 99 -13.15 -33.26 -5.72
CA TYR A 99 -11.71 -33.38 -5.49
C TYR A 99 -11.36 -33.49 -4.01
N GLU A 100 -12.01 -32.75 -3.12
CA GLU A 100 -11.77 -32.88 -1.68
C GLU A 100 -12.15 -34.28 -1.19
N ARG A 101 -13.25 -34.84 -1.69
CA ARG A 101 -13.66 -36.22 -1.43
C ARG A 101 -12.63 -37.23 -1.96
N ASP A 102 -12.17 -37.05 -3.20
CA ASP A 102 -11.15 -37.88 -3.84
C ASP A 102 -9.80 -37.84 -3.10
N VAL A 103 -9.39 -36.67 -2.63
CA VAL A 103 -8.16 -36.51 -1.84
C VAL A 103 -8.26 -37.26 -0.51
N ILE A 104 -9.42 -37.23 0.15
CA ILE A 104 -9.67 -38.01 1.38
C ILE A 104 -9.62 -39.51 1.08
N LEU A 105 -10.05 -39.93 -0.10
CA LEU A 105 -10.06 -41.34 -0.54
C LEU A 105 -8.74 -41.81 -1.19
N GLY A 106 -7.79 -40.90 -1.43
CA GLY A 106 -6.51 -41.20 -2.05
C GLY A 106 -6.57 -41.45 -3.57
N THR A 107 -7.67 -41.10 -4.24
CA THR A 107 -7.87 -41.27 -5.69
C THR A 107 -7.45 -40.00 -6.43
N SER A 108 -6.44 -40.08 -7.31
CA SER A 108 -5.98 -38.91 -8.08
C SER A 108 -6.77 -38.76 -9.38
N GLY A 109 -7.88 -38.02 -9.35
CA GLY A 109 -8.68 -37.72 -10.54
C GLY A 109 -7.99 -36.77 -11.55
N PRO A 110 -8.43 -36.75 -12.83
CA PRO A 110 -7.87 -35.91 -13.89
C PRO A 110 -8.05 -34.39 -13.66
N TYR A 111 -9.03 -33.99 -12.83
CA TYR A 111 -9.26 -32.59 -12.46
C TYR A 111 -8.29 -32.05 -11.39
N SER A 112 -7.46 -32.92 -10.81
CA SER A 112 -6.45 -32.55 -9.82
C SER A 112 -5.51 -31.44 -10.31
N ALA A 113 -5.20 -31.37 -11.61
CA ALA A 113 -4.28 -30.37 -12.14
C ALA A 113 -4.79 -28.93 -12.03
N ILE A 114 -6.08 -28.68 -12.25
CA ILE A 114 -6.66 -27.33 -12.20
C ILE A 114 -6.80 -26.88 -10.75
N ILE A 115 -7.32 -27.76 -9.90
CA ILE A 115 -7.54 -27.47 -8.48
C ILE A 115 -6.20 -27.28 -7.77
N LYS A 116 -5.19 -28.10 -8.11
CA LYS A 116 -3.82 -27.92 -7.62
C LYS A 116 -3.25 -26.56 -8.02
N LYS A 117 -3.55 -26.04 -9.22
CA LYS A 117 -3.11 -24.69 -9.62
C LYS A 117 -3.79 -23.59 -8.79
N VAL A 118 -5.10 -23.68 -8.55
CA VAL A 118 -5.85 -22.70 -7.74
C VAL A 118 -5.38 -22.74 -6.29
N LYS A 119 -5.30 -23.94 -5.69
CA LYS A 119 -4.81 -24.16 -4.33
C LYS A 119 -3.38 -23.64 -4.18
N ASN A 120 -2.49 -23.99 -5.11
CA ASN A 120 -1.11 -23.50 -5.08
C ASN A 120 -1.05 -21.96 -5.21
N SER A 121 -1.92 -21.35 -6.01
CA SER A 121 -1.98 -19.89 -6.10
C SER A 121 -2.38 -19.26 -4.76
N TYR A 122 -3.40 -19.80 -4.08
CA TYR A 122 -3.82 -19.32 -2.76
C TYR A 122 -2.71 -19.49 -1.72
N THR A 123 -2.11 -20.69 -1.66
CA THR A 123 -0.99 -20.98 -0.75
C THR A 123 0.18 -20.03 -1.00
N ASN A 124 0.50 -19.73 -2.26
CA ASN A 124 1.56 -18.79 -2.60
C ASN A 124 1.26 -17.36 -2.10
N PHE A 125 0.02 -16.87 -2.23
CA PHE A 125 -0.35 -15.55 -1.70
C PHE A 125 -0.31 -15.51 -0.17
N TRP A 126 -0.77 -16.58 0.49
CA TRP A 126 -0.74 -16.68 1.95
C TRP A 126 0.69 -16.75 2.49
N VAL A 127 1.56 -17.54 1.87
CA VAL A 127 2.98 -17.60 2.20
C VAL A 127 3.64 -16.25 1.92
N ALA A 128 3.35 -15.60 0.80
CA ALA A 128 3.86 -14.26 0.51
C ALA A 128 3.43 -13.23 1.57
N LEU A 129 2.18 -13.27 2.04
CA LEU A 129 1.71 -12.43 3.14
C LEU A 129 2.53 -12.65 4.41
N TRP A 130 2.73 -13.91 4.82
CA TRP A 130 3.53 -14.22 6.00
C TRP A 130 4.98 -13.78 5.87
N VAL A 131 5.59 -13.99 4.70
CA VAL A 131 6.95 -13.52 4.41
C VAL A 131 7.01 -11.99 4.55
N VAL A 132 6.05 -11.25 3.98
CA VAL A 132 5.99 -9.78 4.12
C VAL A 132 5.82 -9.36 5.57
N ILE A 133 4.97 -10.03 6.36
CA ILE A 133 4.78 -9.75 7.79
C ILE A 133 6.09 -9.98 8.57
N VAL A 134 6.77 -11.10 8.34
CA VAL A 134 8.04 -11.41 9.01
C VAL A 134 9.11 -10.40 8.63
N VAL A 135 9.24 -10.09 7.34
CA VAL A 135 10.17 -9.05 6.85
C VAL A 135 9.84 -7.70 7.48
N PHE A 136 8.57 -7.35 7.61
CA PHE A 136 8.12 -6.11 8.24
C PHE A 136 8.49 -6.05 9.73
N ILE A 137 8.29 -7.13 10.49
CA ILE A 137 8.66 -7.20 11.91
C ILE A 137 10.18 -7.07 12.08
N VAL A 138 10.96 -7.81 11.29
CA VAL A 138 12.42 -7.71 11.31
C VAL A 138 12.87 -6.30 10.98
N TYR A 139 12.28 -5.70 9.93
CA TYR A 139 12.58 -4.33 9.54
C TYR A 139 12.22 -3.30 10.63
N GLN A 140 11.06 -3.44 11.28
CA GLN A 140 10.67 -2.57 12.39
C GLN A 140 11.60 -2.71 13.59
N SER A 141 11.99 -3.93 13.95
CA SER A 141 12.96 -4.16 15.03
C SER A 141 14.31 -3.52 14.72
N TYR A 142 14.74 -3.56 13.45
CA TYR A 142 15.96 -2.93 12.98
C TYR A 142 15.90 -1.39 13.08
N ILE A 143 14.78 -0.79 12.65
CA ILE A 143 14.57 0.67 12.75
C ILE A 143 14.49 1.13 14.20
N TYR A 144 13.79 0.39 15.06
CA TYR A 144 13.72 0.68 16.49
C TYR A 144 15.11 0.64 17.13
N PHE A 145 15.89 -0.40 16.85
CA PHE A 145 17.24 -0.57 17.35
C PHE A 145 18.17 0.59 16.93
N ILE A 146 18.12 1.01 15.66
CA ILE A 146 18.91 2.14 15.17
C ILE A 146 18.48 3.44 15.83
N SER A 147 17.17 3.66 15.98
CA SER A 147 16.63 4.88 16.59
C SER A 147 17.08 5.01 18.05
N ASP A 148 16.95 3.94 18.84
CA ASP A 148 17.42 3.88 20.23
C ASP A 148 18.93 4.11 20.34
N THR A 149 19.72 3.50 19.44
CA THR A 149 21.17 3.69 19.41
C THR A 149 21.54 5.14 19.05
N LEU A 150 20.86 5.75 18.08
CA LEU A 150 21.10 7.14 17.69
C LEU A 150 20.72 8.14 18.78
N GLU A 151 19.64 7.88 19.53
CA GLU A 151 19.25 8.70 20.67
C GLU A 151 20.32 8.68 21.76
N LYS A 152 20.81 7.48 22.13
CA LYS A 152 21.90 7.30 23.10
C LYS A 152 23.20 8.00 22.67
N VAL A 153 23.56 7.90 21.39
CA VAL A 153 24.73 8.61 20.87
C VAL A 153 24.53 10.12 20.95
N THR A 154 23.35 10.62 20.57
CA THR A 154 23.05 12.06 20.61
C THR A 154 23.12 12.59 22.04
N GLU A 155 22.59 11.83 23.01
CA GLU A 155 22.71 12.14 24.42
C GLU A 155 24.19 12.19 24.87
N GLN A 156 24.99 11.17 24.51
CA GLN A 156 26.42 11.12 24.84
C GLN A 156 27.22 12.26 24.20
N LEU A 157 26.90 12.64 22.97
CA LEU A 157 27.51 13.80 22.31
C LEU A 157 27.16 15.10 23.02
N SER A 158 25.93 15.24 23.53
CA SER A 158 25.54 16.41 24.33
C SER A 158 26.33 16.48 25.64
N GLN A 159 26.50 15.35 26.34
CA GLN A 159 27.31 15.26 27.56
C GLN A 159 28.77 15.61 27.25
N MET A 160 29.33 15.10 26.15
CA MET A 160 30.70 15.41 25.74
C MET A 160 30.92 16.91 25.51
N LYS A 161 29.97 17.60 24.87
CA LYS A 161 30.03 19.07 24.70
C LYS A 161 30.06 19.81 26.04
N THR A 162 29.26 19.38 27.02
CA THR A 162 29.27 20.01 28.35
C THR A 162 30.58 19.80 29.09
N VAL A 163 31.21 18.62 28.96
CA VAL A 163 32.52 18.34 29.55
C VAL A 163 33.61 19.15 28.85
N GLU A 164 33.54 19.30 27.53
CA GLU A 164 34.47 20.12 26.74
C GLU A 164 34.39 21.60 27.13
N GLU A 165 33.18 22.13 27.36
CA GLU A 165 32.96 23.49 27.87
C GLU A 165 33.55 23.69 29.28
N LYS A 166 33.39 22.70 30.18
CA LYS A 166 34.01 22.71 31.51
C LYS A 166 35.55 22.69 31.43
N ILE A 167 36.12 21.91 30.52
CA ILE A 167 37.58 21.87 30.32
C ILE A 167 38.07 23.23 29.76
N ASN A 168 37.36 23.82 28.81
CA ASN A 168 37.74 25.10 28.21
C ASN A 168 37.65 26.26 29.21
N THR A 169 36.61 26.29 30.05
CA THR A 169 36.47 27.27 31.14
C THR A 169 37.55 27.10 32.20
N ALA A 170 37.89 25.86 32.58
CA ALA A 170 38.99 25.58 33.50
C ALA A 170 40.36 25.99 32.92
N LYS A 171 40.60 25.74 31.62
CA LYS A 171 41.82 26.17 30.92
C LYS A 171 41.93 27.70 30.88
N ALA A 172 40.83 28.40 30.55
CA ALA A 172 40.81 29.86 30.56
C ALA A 172 41.13 30.42 31.95
N ALA A 173 40.55 29.85 33.01
CA ALA A 173 40.86 30.23 34.40
C ALA A 173 42.32 29.97 34.79
N SER A 174 42.96 28.91 34.25
CA SER A 174 44.38 28.62 34.51
C SER A 174 45.36 29.53 33.76
N SER A 175 44.89 30.25 32.73
CA SER A 175 45.73 31.12 31.90
C SER A 175 45.93 32.54 32.46
N GLU A 176 45.23 32.91 33.53
CA GLU A 176 45.43 34.19 34.22
C GLU A 176 46.75 34.17 35.03
N PRO A 177 47.74 35.03 34.72
CA PRO A 177 49.13 34.93 35.22
C PRO A 177 49.35 35.41 36.68
N ASP A 178 48.31 35.55 37.52
CA ASP A 178 48.44 36.15 38.85
C ASP A 178 48.85 35.14 39.95
N LYS A 179 50.18 34.97 40.10
CA LYS A 179 51.00 34.84 41.33
C LYS A 179 50.59 33.95 42.53
N SER A 180 49.61 33.06 42.46
CA SER A 180 49.39 32.06 43.53
C SER A 180 49.08 30.65 43.01
N SER A 181 50.05 30.05 42.31
CA SER A 181 49.98 28.70 41.73
C SER A 181 49.62 27.59 42.72
N ASP A 182 49.92 27.76 44.01
CA ASP A 182 49.74 26.71 45.03
C ASP A 182 48.29 26.52 45.51
N LYS A 183 47.37 27.45 45.24
CA LYS A 183 45.96 27.33 45.69
C LYS A 183 44.97 26.93 44.60
N LEU A 184 45.39 26.87 43.34
CA LEU A 184 44.47 26.58 42.23
C LEU A 184 44.35 25.07 41.94
N GLU A 185 45.40 24.28 42.20
CA GLU A 185 45.38 22.82 41.99
C GLU A 185 44.35 22.07 42.86
N THR A 186 43.95 22.64 44.00
CA THR A 186 42.97 22.00 44.90
C THR A 186 41.51 22.30 44.54
N LYS A 187 41.23 23.24 43.62
CA LYS A 187 39.87 23.69 43.35
C LYS A 187 39.21 23.00 42.15
N TYR A 188 40.00 22.52 41.19
CA TYR A 188 39.48 21.78 40.03
C TYR A 188 40.37 20.58 39.73
N PRO A 189 39.92 19.34 40.00
CA PRO A 189 40.65 18.17 39.59
C PRO A 189 40.49 18.01 38.07
N PHE A 190 41.36 18.66 37.29
CA PHE A 190 41.44 18.49 35.84
C PHE A 190 41.44 17.00 35.45
N LYS A 191 42.08 16.17 36.27
CA LYS A 191 42.12 14.71 36.13
C LYS A 191 40.74 14.08 36.06
N ASP A 192 39.78 14.54 36.86
CA ASP A 192 38.43 13.96 36.90
C ASP A 192 37.64 14.31 35.63
N LEU A 193 37.79 15.53 35.09
CA LEU A 193 37.17 15.93 33.83
C LEU A 193 37.75 15.16 32.63
N PHE A 194 39.05 14.87 32.65
CA PHE A 194 39.68 14.04 31.62
C PHE A 194 39.20 12.58 31.69
N GLU A 195 39.05 12.02 32.89
CA GLU A 195 38.49 10.67 33.05
C GLU A 195 37.02 10.61 32.65
N GLU A 196 36.21 11.61 33.01
CA GLU A 196 34.81 11.72 32.56
C GLU A 196 34.73 11.77 31.03
N ARG A 197 35.55 12.60 30.38
CA ARG A 197 35.67 12.66 28.90
C ARG A 197 36.06 11.31 28.33
N ARG A 198 37.03 10.60 28.92
CA ARG A 198 37.49 9.28 28.46
C ARG A 198 36.39 8.23 28.56
N VAL A 199 35.63 8.20 29.65
CA VAL A 199 34.50 7.28 29.84
C VAL A 199 33.39 7.54 28.82
N ILE A 200 33.02 8.81 28.59
CA ILE A 200 32.03 9.18 27.57
C ILE A 200 32.53 8.76 26.18
N TRP A 201 33.80 9.01 25.88
CA TRP A 201 34.40 8.64 24.60
C TRP A 201 34.36 7.11 24.37
N LEU A 202 34.66 6.31 25.39
CA LEU A 202 34.59 4.84 25.30
C LEU A 202 33.15 4.36 25.04
N LYS A 203 32.15 4.95 25.70
CA LYS A 203 30.73 4.64 25.48
C LYS A 203 30.29 5.01 24.06
N LEU A 204 30.75 6.16 23.56
CA LEU A 204 30.47 6.62 22.21
C LEU A 204 31.08 5.68 21.17
N ASN A 205 32.34 5.26 21.38
CA ASN A 205 33.02 4.33 20.48
C ASN A 205 32.34 2.95 20.47
N THR A 206 31.90 2.48 21.64
CA THR A 206 31.13 1.23 21.75
C THR A 206 29.82 1.31 20.96
N SER A 207 29.06 2.40 21.15
CA SER A 207 27.79 2.62 20.46
C SER A 207 27.98 2.76 18.94
N TYR A 208 29.05 3.44 18.52
CA TYR A 208 29.44 3.55 17.12
C TYR A 208 29.77 2.18 16.51
N CYS A 209 30.55 1.34 17.19
CA CYS A 209 30.88 0.01 16.68
C CYS A 209 29.65 -0.91 16.62
N VAL A 210 28.73 -0.80 17.57
CA VAL A 210 27.44 -1.52 17.51
C VAL A 210 26.61 -1.04 16.31
N LEU A 211 26.47 0.28 16.13
CA LEU A 211 25.72 0.86 15.02
C LEU A 211 26.31 0.47 13.66
N ARG A 212 27.64 0.41 13.58
CA ARG A 212 28.38 -0.05 12.41
C ARG A 212 28.22 -1.56 12.16
N GLY A 213 28.19 -2.37 13.22
CA GLY A 213 27.93 -3.80 13.11
C GLY A 213 26.52 -4.09 12.59
N VAL A 214 25.54 -3.27 12.99
CA VAL A 214 24.16 -3.38 12.50
C VAL A 214 24.00 -2.79 11.10
N SER A 215 24.85 -1.85 10.72
CA SER A 215 24.85 -1.28 9.36
C SER A 215 25.42 -2.19 8.27
N ILE A 216 25.54 -3.51 8.48
CA ILE A 216 26.00 -4.50 7.47
C ILE A 216 25.29 -4.39 6.11
N VAL A 217 24.08 -3.81 6.06
CA VAL A 217 23.33 -3.58 4.82
C VAL A 217 23.80 -2.33 4.06
N TRP A 218 24.45 -1.40 4.75
CA TRP A 218 24.89 -0.09 4.24
C TRP A 218 26.24 -0.03 3.51
N PRO A 219 27.21 -0.98 3.60
CA PRO A 219 28.51 -0.85 2.94
C PRO A 219 28.38 -0.73 1.42
N ARG A 220 27.30 -1.25 0.86
CA ARG A 220 27.00 -1.11 -0.58
C ARG A 220 26.73 0.34 -1.00
N TRP A 221 26.28 1.19 -0.07
CA TRP A 221 25.96 2.60 -0.31
C TRP A 221 27.08 3.54 0.14
N TYR A 222 27.94 3.10 1.06
CA TYR A 222 29.08 3.87 1.60
C TYR A 222 30.38 3.05 1.57
N PRO A 223 30.97 2.82 0.37
CA PRO A 223 32.12 1.92 0.21
C PRO A 223 33.45 2.45 0.79
N ASN A 224 33.51 3.69 1.27
CA ASN A 224 34.78 4.38 1.58
C ASN A 224 35.08 4.55 3.07
N GLU A 225 34.30 4.01 4.00
CA GLU A 225 34.62 4.13 5.43
C GLU A 225 35.42 2.92 5.92
N GLY A 226 36.74 3.08 5.98
CA GLY A 226 37.70 2.10 6.50
C GLY A 226 37.36 1.57 7.90
N ILE A 227 37.87 0.38 8.20
CA ILE A 227 37.61 -0.41 9.41
C ILE A 227 38.21 0.31 10.64
N LEU A 228 37.41 1.10 11.35
CA LEU A 228 37.84 1.85 12.55
C LEU A 228 37.61 1.07 13.86
N CYS A 229 36.82 -0.01 13.82
CA CYS A 229 36.50 -0.81 15.00
C CYS A 229 37.42 -2.02 15.20
N ASP A 230 38.32 -2.29 14.26
CA ASP A 230 39.32 -3.35 14.41
C ASP A 230 40.62 -2.66 14.80
N SER A 231 40.92 -2.72 16.09
CA SER A 231 42.14 -2.13 16.68
C SER A 231 43.40 -2.91 16.30
N ASP A 232 43.25 -3.98 15.53
CA ASP A 232 44.38 -4.76 15.04
C ASP A 232 45.02 -4.04 13.86
N GLU A 233 46.25 -3.59 14.13
CA GLU A 233 47.20 -2.84 13.31
C GLU A 233 47.61 -3.56 12.01
N SER A 234 46.66 -4.02 11.19
CA SER A 234 46.92 -4.68 9.91
C SER A 234 47.12 -3.65 8.79
N THR A 235 48.37 -3.19 8.74
CA THR A 235 49.09 -2.24 7.85
C THR A 235 48.81 -2.16 6.34
N LYS A 236 47.78 -2.76 5.73
CA LYS A 236 47.74 -2.87 4.24
C LYS A 236 46.94 -1.84 3.44
N ASP A 237 46.02 -1.06 4.02
CA ASP A 237 45.17 -0.14 3.24
C ASP A 237 45.41 1.37 3.49
N LYS A 238 46.61 1.77 3.94
CA LYS A 238 46.94 3.18 4.24
C LYS A 238 47.08 4.11 3.02
N ALA A 239 46.97 3.62 1.79
CA ALA A 239 47.36 4.40 0.61
C ALA A 239 46.40 5.55 0.25
N ASN A 240 45.09 5.43 0.56
CA ASN A 240 44.09 6.42 0.14
C ASN A 240 43.77 7.48 1.21
N ASP A 241 43.83 7.11 2.50
CA ASP A 241 43.52 8.04 3.61
C ASP A 241 44.59 9.12 3.82
N ASN A 242 45.81 8.86 3.33
CA ASN A 242 46.92 9.81 3.41
C ASN A 242 46.62 11.16 2.71
N PHE A 243 45.71 11.21 1.73
CA PHE A 243 45.45 12.47 1.00
C PHE A 243 44.81 13.54 1.89
N VAL A 244 43.75 13.20 2.62
CA VAL A 244 43.06 14.15 3.52
C VAL A 244 43.96 14.49 4.71
N LEU A 245 44.64 13.49 5.27
CA LEU A 245 45.52 13.67 6.41
C LEU A 245 46.71 14.58 6.08
N ASN A 246 47.34 14.40 4.91
CA ASN A 246 48.42 15.27 4.43
C ASN A 246 47.95 16.71 4.21
N SER A 247 46.69 16.92 3.77
CA SER A 247 46.14 18.28 3.59
C SER A 247 46.00 19.02 4.93
N LEU A 248 45.56 18.33 5.99
CA LEU A 248 45.44 18.89 7.34
C LEU A 248 46.81 19.08 7.99
N LEU A 249 47.74 18.14 7.82
CA LEU A 249 49.10 18.24 8.33
C LEU A 249 49.83 19.47 7.76
N ASN A 250 49.71 19.70 6.45
CA ASN A 250 50.30 20.87 5.79
C ASN A 250 49.72 22.20 6.31
N GLN A 251 48.43 22.21 6.66
CA GLN A 251 47.78 23.38 7.26
C GLN A 251 48.28 23.67 8.68
N CYS A 252 48.62 22.60 9.42
CA CYS A 252 49.11 22.64 10.78
C CYS A 252 50.60 23.08 10.85
N GLN A 253 51.44 22.62 9.91
CA GLN A 253 52.86 23.04 9.79
C GLN A 253 53.06 24.54 9.55
N HIS A 254 52.08 25.23 8.96
CA HIS A 254 52.16 26.68 8.74
C HIS A 254 51.93 27.52 10.01
N LYS A 255 51.40 26.93 11.09
CA LYS A 255 51.33 27.57 12.41
C LYS A 255 52.56 27.17 13.22
N VAL A 256 53.43 28.14 13.47
CA VAL A 256 54.72 28.02 14.18
C VAL A 256 54.50 27.60 15.64
N SER A 257 54.27 26.31 15.89
CA SER A 257 54.30 25.71 17.23
C SER A 257 55.42 24.64 17.26
N PRO A 258 56.29 24.63 18.29
CA PRO A 258 57.51 23.82 18.30
C PRO A 258 57.29 22.30 18.48
N ASP A 259 56.09 21.83 18.84
CA ASP A 259 55.85 20.42 19.14
C ASP A 259 55.04 19.72 18.04
N LYS A 260 55.76 19.04 17.14
CA LYS A 260 55.19 18.26 16.04
C LYS A 260 54.18 17.20 16.52
N GLU A 261 54.46 16.55 17.65
CA GLU A 261 53.61 15.49 18.22
C GLU A 261 52.23 16.01 18.65
N VAL A 262 52.17 17.22 19.21
CA VAL A 262 50.91 17.84 19.66
C VAL A 262 50.02 18.16 18.46
N CYS A 263 50.60 18.66 17.36
CA CYS A 263 49.86 18.93 16.13
C CYS A 263 49.37 17.64 15.45
N GLU A 264 50.18 16.57 15.40
CA GLU A 264 49.73 15.28 14.85
C GLU A 264 48.56 14.69 15.65
N GLN A 265 48.58 14.81 16.98
CA GLN A 265 47.51 14.35 17.85
C GLN A 265 46.21 15.16 17.67
N GLU A 266 46.30 16.49 17.55
CA GLU A 266 45.14 17.36 17.33
C GLU A 266 44.49 17.10 15.95
N VAL A 267 45.30 16.91 14.90
CA VAL A 267 44.80 16.57 13.56
C VAL A 267 44.06 15.24 13.55
N HIS A 268 44.58 14.21 14.24
CA HIS A 268 43.93 12.90 14.34
C HIS A 268 42.56 13.01 15.03
N GLU A 269 42.47 13.78 16.11
CA GLU A 269 41.21 13.98 16.83
C GLU A 269 40.17 14.72 15.96
N ILE A 270 40.57 15.78 15.25
CA ILE A 270 39.69 16.53 14.34
C ILE A 270 39.18 15.62 13.23
N HIS A 271 40.05 14.80 12.63
CA HIS A 271 39.68 13.90 11.55
C HIS A 271 38.64 12.86 12.02
N GLU A 272 38.88 12.18 13.14
CA GLU A 272 37.91 11.22 13.68
C GLU A 272 36.57 11.86 14.03
N LYS A 273 36.58 13.10 14.53
CA LYS A 273 35.35 13.84 14.85
C LYS A 273 34.53 14.10 13.59
N SER A 274 35.17 14.57 12.52
CA SER A 274 34.51 14.82 11.24
C SER A 274 33.92 13.56 10.61
N VAL A 275 34.67 12.44 10.63
CA VAL A 275 34.19 11.15 10.11
C VAL A 275 32.95 10.69 10.89
N ARG A 276 32.97 10.79 12.22
CA ARG A 276 31.82 10.43 13.07
C ARG A 276 30.59 11.30 12.79
N GLU A 277 30.76 12.62 12.69
CA GLU A 277 29.65 13.54 12.39
C GLU A 277 29.00 13.24 11.05
N ASN A 278 29.80 12.97 10.01
CA ASN A 278 29.29 12.56 8.69
C ASN A 278 28.56 11.22 8.74
N PHE A 279 29.09 10.23 9.48
CA PHE A 279 28.43 8.94 9.66
C PHE A 279 27.06 9.08 10.34
N PHE A 280 26.96 9.87 11.41
CA PHE A 280 25.69 10.10 12.09
C PHE A 280 24.68 10.85 11.23
N ALA A 281 25.13 11.84 10.47
CA ALA A 281 24.28 12.52 9.49
C ALA A 281 23.77 11.53 8.43
N GLY A 282 24.62 10.61 7.96
CA GLY A 282 24.25 9.52 7.07
C GLY A 282 23.22 8.58 7.70
N ALA A 283 23.44 8.11 8.93
CA ALA A 283 22.52 7.22 9.64
C ALA A 283 21.14 7.87 9.85
N LEU A 284 21.10 9.16 10.20
CA LEU A 284 19.84 9.92 10.30
C LEU A 284 19.14 10.06 8.95
N ALA A 285 19.89 10.33 7.88
CA ALA A 285 19.32 10.38 6.53
C ALA A 285 18.73 9.03 6.11
N VAL A 286 19.44 7.92 6.37
CA VAL A 286 18.95 6.57 6.11
C VAL A 286 17.71 6.27 6.94
N LEU A 287 17.67 6.64 8.22
CA LEU A 287 16.51 6.46 9.08
C LEU A 287 15.29 7.22 8.53
N ARG A 288 15.48 8.46 8.09
CA ARG A 288 14.41 9.27 7.46
C ARG A 288 13.92 8.61 6.17
N VAL A 289 14.81 8.25 5.26
CA VAL A 289 14.45 7.55 4.01
C VAL A 289 13.73 6.23 4.32
N SER A 290 14.23 5.48 5.30
CA SER A 290 13.65 4.22 5.74
C SER A 290 12.22 4.38 6.30
N ASN A 291 11.98 5.43 7.08
CA ASN A 291 10.69 5.70 7.69
C ASN A 291 9.67 6.29 6.69
N TYR A 292 10.10 7.15 5.77
CA TYR A 292 9.21 7.81 4.81
C TYR A 292 9.02 7.05 3.50
N LEU A 293 10.01 6.27 3.07
CA LEU A 293 10.00 5.61 1.76
C LEU A 293 9.66 4.12 1.89
N VAL A 294 10.48 3.39 2.64
CA VAL A 294 10.40 1.93 2.70
C VAL A 294 9.20 1.47 3.51
N LEU A 295 8.94 2.13 4.65
CA LEU A 295 7.88 1.71 5.56
C LEU A 295 6.46 1.85 4.97
N PRO A 296 6.09 2.99 4.35
CA PRO A 296 4.80 3.12 3.66
C PRO A 296 4.69 2.20 2.44
N THR A 297 5.79 1.90 1.75
CA THR A 297 5.82 0.96 0.62
C THR A 297 5.49 -0.47 1.07
N MET A 298 6.11 -0.93 2.17
CA MET A 298 5.82 -2.25 2.76
C MET A 298 4.37 -2.35 3.25
N LEU A 299 3.85 -1.28 3.86
CA LEU A 299 2.45 -1.22 4.30
C LEU A 299 1.48 -1.18 3.12
N GLY A 300 1.82 -0.50 2.03
CA GLY A 300 1.05 -0.52 0.78
C GLY A 300 1.02 -1.91 0.14
N LEU A 301 2.14 -2.64 0.17
CA LEU A 301 2.18 -4.05 -0.24
C LEU A 301 1.27 -4.92 0.64
N LEU A 302 1.33 -4.74 1.96
CA LEU A 302 0.52 -5.48 2.92
C LEU A 302 -0.97 -5.21 2.72
N GLY A 303 -1.37 -3.95 2.51
CA GLY A 303 -2.74 -3.56 2.19
C GLY A 303 -3.24 -4.23 0.91
N ALA A 304 -2.43 -4.23 -0.16
CA ALA A 304 -2.80 -4.86 -1.42
C ALA A 304 -2.94 -6.38 -1.30
N LEU A 305 -2.06 -7.05 -0.53
CA LEU A 305 -2.17 -8.49 -0.26
C LEU A 305 -3.43 -8.80 0.56
N ALA A 306 -3.73 -8.01 1.59
CA ALA A 306 -4.96 -8.16 2.38
C ALA A 306 -6.21 -8.00 1.52
N PHE A 307 -6.23 -7.03 0.61
CA PHE A 307 -7.31 -6.85 -0.36
C PHE A 307 -7.48 -8.09 -1.26
N VAL A 308 -6.40 -8.61 -1.83
CA VAL A 308 -6.46 -9.79 -2.72
C VAL A 308 -6.96 -11.02 -1.96
N ILE A 309 -6.48 -11.25 -0.74
CA ILE A 309 -6.92 -12.38 0.08
C ILE A 309 -8.41 -12.26 0.40
N ARG A 310 -8.88 -11.08 0.80
CA ARG A 310 -10.30 -10.82 1.02
C ARG A 310 -11.12 -11.06 -0.25
N GLY A 311 -10.66 -10.56 -1.40
CA GLY A 311 -11.33 -10.78 -2.68
C GLY A 311 -11.41 -12.25 -3.06
N ILE A 312 -10.38 -13.04 -2.75
CA ILE A 312 -10.40 -14.49 -2.96
C ILE A 312 -11.41 -15.16 -2.02
N LEU A 313 -11.45 -14.79 -0.73
CA LEU A 313 -12.42 -15.32 0.24
C LEU A 313 -13.87 -14.98 -0.17
N ASP A 314 -14.12 -13.76 -0.61
CA ASP A 314 -15.43 -13.33 -1.10
C ASP A 314 -15.82 -14.09 -2.38
N SER A 315 -14.88 -14.33 -3.29
CA SER A 315 -15.11 -15.16 -4.48
C SER A 315 -15.42 -16.62 -4.13
N PHE A 316 -14.77 -17.17 -3.10
CA PHE A 316 -15.10 -18.52 -2.61
C PHE A 316 -16.49 -18.56 -1.96
N SER A 317 -16.84 -17.57 -1.14
CA SER A 317 -18.16 -17.48 -0.50
C SER A 317 -19.29 -17.33 -1.53
N LYS A 318 -19.06 -16.59 -2.61
CA LYS A 318 -20.06 -16.34 -3.67
C LYS A 318 -20.03 -17.38 -4.79
N SER A 319 -19.16 -18.38 -4.71
CA SER A 319 -18.85 -19.37 -5.76
C SER A 319 -18.35 -18.78 -7.10
N SER A 320 -18.35 -17.46 -7.31
CA SER A 320 -18.06 -16.78 -8.59
C SER A 320 -16.56 -16.64 -8.88
N PHE A 321 -15.92 -17.75 -9.24
CA PHE A 321 -14.52 -17.72 -9.68
C PHE A 321 -14.40 -17.36 -11.17
N ILE A 322 -14.08 -16.11 -11.47
CA ILE A 322 -13.81 -15.67 -12.85
C ILE A 322 -12.31 -15.82 -13.13
N LEU A 323 -11.93 -16.62 -14.15
CA LEU A 323 -10.51 -16.85 -14.50
C LEU A 323 -9.72 -15.57 -14.84
N GLY A 324 -10.40 -14.49 -15.23
CA GLY A 324 -9.80 -13.18 -15.47
C GLY A 324 -9.29 -12.44 -14.21
N ALA A 325 -9.65 -12.91 -13.01
CA ALA A 325 -9.31 -12.24 -11.75
C ALA A 325 -7.79 -12.21 -11.49
N ARG A 326 -7.04 -13.21 -11.98
CA ARG A 326 -5.58 -13.30 -11.77
C ARG A 326 -4.81 -12.09 -12.28
N ARG A 327 -5.14 -11.58 -13.48
CA ARG A 327 -4.48 -10.40 -14.05
C ARG A 327 -4.79 -9.15 -13.23
N ARG A 328 -6.05 -9.00 -12.81
CA ARG A 328 -6.51 -7.89 -11.97
C ARG A 328 -5.81 -7.88 -10.61
N TRP A 329 -5.69 -9.04 -9.96
CA TRP A 329 -4.97 -9.17 -8.69
C TRP A 329 -3.48 -8.85 -8.84
N GLY A 330 -2.83 -9.34 -9.89
CA GLY A 330 -1.42 -9.03 -10.16
C GLY A 330 -1.16 -7.54 -10.32
N MET A 331 -2.02 -6.83 -11.07
CA MET A 331 -1.92 -5.37 -11.20
C MET A 331 -2.09 -4.66 -9.87
N ARG A 332 -3.04 -5.09 -9.02
CA ARG A 332 -3.26 -4.49 -7.69
C ARG A 332 -2.08 -4.71 -6.75
N VAL A 333 -1.48 -5.90 -6.72
CA VAL A 333 -0.29 -6.18 -5.90
C VAL A 333 0.91 -5.36 -6.36
N ALA A 334 1.07 -5.09 -7.65
CA ALA A 334 2.14 -4.23 -8.16
C ALA A 334 1.89 -2.74 -7.85
N LEU A 335 0.63 -2.29 -7.90
CA LEU A 335 0.26 -0.90 -7.62
C LEU A 335 0.27 -0.56 -6.13
N GLY A 336 -0.04 -1.50 -5.24
CA GLY A 336 -0.07 -1.27 -3.79
C GLY A 336 1.22 -0.65 -3.22
N PRO A 337 2.40 -1.25 -3.45
CA PRO A 337 3.68 -0.69 -3.02
C PRO A 337 3.97 0.68 -3.62
N LEU A 338 3.65 0.86 -4.91
CA LEU A 338 3.84 2.14 -5.60
C LEU A 338 2.98 3.25 -4.98
N LEU A 339 1.72 2.95 -4.66
CA LEU A 339 0.82 3.88 -3.98
C LEU A 339 1.25 4.15 -2.54
N GLY A 340 1.73 3.12 -1.83
CA GLY A 340 2.34 3.28 -0.51
C GLY A 340 3.54 4.23 -0.56
N LEU A 341 4.43 4.07 -1.53
CA LEU A 341 5.57 4.95 -1.78
C LEU A 341 5.15 6.40 -2.01
N ILE A 342 4.19 6.62 -2.92
CA ILE A 342 3.68 7.96 -3.24
C ILE A 342 3.05 8.58 -2.00
N SER A 343 2.29 7.82 -1.21
CA SER A 343 1.69 8.32 0.03
C SER A 343 2.75 8.77 1.05
N GLY A 344 3.87 8.06 1.15
CA GLY A 344 4.98 8.44 2.04
C GLY A 344 5.66 9.74 1.63
N ILE A 345 5.78 9.99 0.33
CA ILE A 345 6.37 11.24 -0.21
C ILE A 345 5.40 12.41 -0.06
N VAL A 346 4.12 12.21 -0.39
CA VAL A 346 3.10 13.28 -0.38
C VAL A 346 2.73 13.69 1.04
N ILE A 347 2.71 12.74 2.00
CA ILE A 347 2.31 12.98 3.39
C ILE A 347 3.53 13.27 4.28
N ALA A 348 4.65 13.71 3.68
CA ALA A 348 5.77 14.19 4.46
C ALA A 348 5.32 15.32 5.40
N PRO A 349 5.77 15.33 6.68
CA PRO A 349 5.20 16.15 7.76
C PRO A 349 5.36 17.67 7.60
N ASP A 350 6.03 18.12 6.54
CA ASP A 350 6.22 19.54 6.25
C ASP A 350 4.94 20.22 5.72
N ILE A 351 3.93 19.47 5.31
CA ILE A 351 2.64 20.03 4.86
C ILE A 351 1.72 20.22 6.08
N GLN A 352 1.72 21.43 6.64
CA GLN A 352 0.95 21.75 7.85
C GLN A 352 -0.57 21.54 7.72
N ASP A 353 -1.10 21.57 6.50
CA ASP A 353 -2.53 21.48 6.20
C ASP A 353 -3.17 20.12 6.56
N PHE A 354 -2.37 19.05 6.71
CA PHE A 354 -2.89 17.71 7.05
C PHE A 354 -2.82 17.36 8.53
N LYS A 355 -2.35 18.26 9.41
CA LYS A 355 -2.23 17.99 10.85
C LYS A 355 -3.58 17.72 11.53
N GLU A 356 -4.67 18.21 10.99
CA GLU A 356 -6.02 18.03 11.54
C GLU A 356 -6.57 16.60 11.32
N LEU A 357 -6.14 15.93 10.26
CA LEU A 357 -6.45 14.52 10.03
C LEU A 357 -5.34 13.69 10.68
N SER A 358 -5.43 13.48 11.99
CA SER A 358 -4.43 12.87 12.87
C SER A 358 -4.13 11.38 12.60
N PHE A 359 -4.18 10.93 11.35
CA PHE A 359 -3.79 9.58 10.96
C PHE A 359 -2.28 9.52 10.75
N SER A 360 -1.66 8.50 11.35
CA SER A 360 -0.25 8.19 11.08
C SER A 360 -0.04 7.97 9.57
N PRO A 361 1.03 8.51 8.96
CA PRO A 361 1.38 8.25 7.55
C PRO A 361 1.39 6.75 7.18
N LEU A 362 1.64 5.89 8.17
CA LEU A 362 1.58 4.44 8.04
C LEU A 362 0.18 3.92 7.71
N VAL A 363 -0.84 4.47 8.36
CA VAL A 363 -2.25 4.10 8.11
C VAL A 363 -2.64 4.51 6.70
N TRP A 364 -2.18 5.69 6.25
CA TRP A 364 -2.39 6.14 4.88
C TRP A 364 -1.73 5.21 3.85
N GLY A 365 -0.48 4.83 4.05
CA GLY A 365 0.20 3.89 3.15
C GLY A 365 -0.51 2.55 3.06
N PHE A 366 -0.96 2.00 4.19
CA PHE A 366 -1.76 0.79 4.22
C PHE A 366 -3.10 0.96 3.49
N LEU A 367 -3.84 2.04 3.77
CA LEU A 367 -5.15 2.30 3.18
C LEU A 367 -5.08 2.50 1.66
N MET A 368 -4.05 3.22 1.20
CA MET A 368 -3.77 3.44 -0.23
C MET A 368 -3.48 2.12 -0.96
N GLY A 369 -2.73 1.22 -0.31
CA GLY A 369 -2.48 -0.12 -0.84
C GLY A 369 -3.71 -1.02 -0.83
N TYR A 370 -4.51 -0.95 0.25
CA TYR A 370 -5.74 -1.73 0.40
C TYR A 370 -6.81 -1.35 -0.63
N SER A 371 -7.01 -0.04 -0.87
CA SER A 371 -7.97 0.46 -1.84
C SER A 371 -7.30 1.31 -2.92
N VAL A 372 -6.78 0.63 -3.95
CA VAL A 372 -6.17 1.26 -5.14
C VAL A 372 -7.14 2.25 -5.81
N GLU A 373 -8.45 1.96 -5.82
CA GLU A 373 -9.49 2.82 -6.40
C GLU A 373 -9.70 4.10 -5.59
N PHE A 374 -9.68 4.00 -4.26
CA PHE A 374 -9.70 5.16 -3.37
C PHE A 374 -8.45 6.03 -3.58
N ALA A 375 -7.28 5.41 -3.75
CA ALA A 375 -6.04 6.13 -4.02
C ALA A 375 -6.11 6.95 -5.32
N PHE A 376 -6.63 6.36 -6.41
CA PHE A 376 -6.83 7.09 -7.67
C PHE A 376 -7.84 8.22 -7.52
N SER A 377 -8.95 7.98 -6.82
CA SER A 377 -9.95 9.01 -6.54
C SER A 377 -9.36 10.18 -5.73
N LEU A 378 -8.49 9.87 -4.77
CA LEU A 378 -7.78 10.89 -4.00
C LEU A 378 -6.82 11.70 -4.87
N PHE A 379 -6.04 11.05 -5.75
CA PHE A 379 -5.15 11.75 -6.67
C PHE A 379 -5.91 12.63 -7.65
N ASP A 380 -7.03 12.15 -8.20
CA ASP A 380 -7.87 12.94 -9.08
C ASP A 380 -8.42 14.18 -8.34
N PHE A 381 -8.83 14.03 -7.09
CA PHE A 381 -9.25 15.13 -6.25
C PHE A 381 -8.12 16.15 -6.00
N LEU A 382 -6.90 15.68 -5.72
CA LEU A 382 -5.72 16.55 -5.54
C LEU A 382 -5.36 17.29 -6.85
N ILE A 383 -5.43 16.61 -7.99
CA ILE A 383 -5.19 17.20 -9.31
C ILE A 383 -6.25 18.27 -9.62
N GLN A 384 -7.52 18.01 -9.33
CA GLN A 384 -8.61 18.98 -9.51
C GLN A 384 -8.40 20.21 -8.63
N LYS A 385 -8.10 20.02 -7.33
CA LYS A 385 -7.78 21.13 -6.42
C LYS A 385 -6.57 21.94 -6.88
N GLY A 386 -5.51 21.27 -7.34
CA GLY A 386 -4.32 21.93 -7.89
C GLY A 386 -4.65 22.78 -9.12
N ARG A 387 -5.45 22.25 -10.05
CA ARG A 387 -5.92 23.01 -11.22
C ARG A 387 -6.76 24.23 -10.83
N SER A 388 -7.67 24.08 -9.87
CA SER A 388 -8.49 25.21 -9.38
C SER A 388 -7.65 26.29 -8.71
N ALA A 389 -6.62 25.92 -7.92
CA ALA A 389 -5.73 26.88 -7.27
C ALA A 389 -4.92 27.70 -8.28
N ILE A 390 -4.37 27.05 -9.32
CA ILE A 390 -3.61 27.71 -10.39
C ILE A 390 -4.52 28.61 -11.25
N GLY A 391 -5.77 28.18 -11.50
CA GLY A 391 -6.76 29.00 -12.20
C GLY A 391 -7.12 30.27 -11.40
N ALA A 392 -7.31 30.15 -10.09
CA ALA A 392 -7.68 31.27 -9.23
C ALA A 392 -6.56 32.32 -9.07
N SER A 393 -5.28 31.91 -9.08
CA SER A 393 -4.16 32.85 -9.01
C SER A 393 -4.05 33.73 -10.27
N ASN A 394 -4.39 33.19 -11.44
CA ASN A 394 -4.39 33.95 -12.68
C ASN A 394 -5.48 35.03 -12.69
N ILE A 395 -6.68 34.72 -12.17
CA ILE A 395 -7.80 35.68 -12.12
C ILE A 395 -7.52 36.83 -11.15
N LYS A 396 -6.93 36.54 -9.97
CA LYS A 396 -6.54 37.59 -9.02
C LYS A 396 -5.46 38.54 -9.56
N SER A 397 -4.66 38.09 -10.53
CA SER A 397 -3.61 38.90 -11.14
C SER A 397 -4.17 39.86 -12.20
N GLU A 398 -5.21 39.48 -12.92
CA GLU A 398 -5.90 40.37 -13.87
C GLU A 398 -6.76 41.43 -13.16
N GLU A 399 -7.41 41.09 -12.04
CA GLU A 399 -8.25 42.05 -11.31
C GLU A 399 -7.41 43.16 -10.66
N LYS A 400 -6.20 42.84 -10.17
CA LYS A 400 -5.29 43.84 -9.60
C LYS A 400 -4.69 44.78 -10.67
N ASN A 401 -4.55 44.31 -11.91
CA ASN A 401 -4.01 45.11 -13.01
C ASN A 401 -5.06 46.04 -13.65
N LYS A 402 -6.35 45.90 -13.28
CA LYS A 402 -7.44 46.72 -13.81
C LYS A 402 -7.80 47.94 -12.94
N VAL A 403 -7.23 48.06 -11.75
CA VAL A 403 -7.53 49.15 -10.80
C VAL A 403 -6.65 50.40 -11.02
N ASP A 404 -5.52 50.30 -11.73
CA ASP A 404 -4.68 51.46 -12.09
C ASP A 404 -4.96 52.01 -13.51
N ALA A 405 -5.87 51.41 -14.26
CA ALA A 405 -6.34 51.95 -15.53
C ALA A 405 -7.38 53.06 -15.27
N LYS A 406 -6.88 54.29 -15.16
CA LYS A 406 -7.67 55.54 -15.11
C LYS A 406 -8.82 55.49 -16.15
N PRO A 407 -10.06 55.85 -15.76
CA PRO A 407 -11.22 55.71 -16.64
C PRO A 407 -11.09 56.65 -17.84
N VAL A 408 -10.82 56.08 -19.02
CA VAL A 408 -11.02 56.77 -20.30
C VAL A 408 -12.51 56.69 -20.61
N ILE A 409 -13.19 57.83 -20.45
CA ILE A 409 -14.59 58.06 -20.79
C ILE A 409 -14.82 57.70 -22.27
N PRO A 410 -15.61 56.65 -22.60
CA PRO A 410 -16.04 56.43 -23.95
C PRO A 410 -17.18 57.41 -24.27
N GLN A 411 -16.95 58.27 -25.27
CA GLN A 411 -17.98 59.12 -25.86
C GLN A 411 -19.13 58.25 -26.39
N VAL A 412 -20.30 58.41 -25.78
CA VAL A 412 -21.57 57.78 -26.14
C VAL A 412 -22.04 58.37 -27.47
N LYS A 413 -21.95 57.61 -28.57
CA LYS A 413 -22.69 57.93 -29.80
C LYS A 413 -24.03 57.20 -29.78
N ALA A 414 -25.08 57.96 -29.50
CA ALA A 414 -26.45 57.52 -29.49
C ALA A 414 -26.93 57.04 -30.88
N VAL A 415 -27.46 55.82 -30.96
CA VAL A 415 -28.33 55.38 -32.06
C VAL A 415 -29.52 54.59 -31.48
N ARG A 416 -30.68 54.86 -32.08
CA ARG A 416 -32.07 54.67 -31.65
C ARG A 416 -32.56 53.21 -31.52
N PRO A 417 -33.70 53.02 -30.83
CA PRO A 417 -34.34 51.72 -30.64
C PRO A 417 -35.28 51.36 -31.80
N VAL A 418 -35.34 50.06 -32.16
CA VAL A 418 -36.41 49.49 -32.99
C VAL A 418 -36.89 48.17 -32.39
N ARG A 419 -38.04 48.28 -31.72
CA ARG A 419 -39.27 47.47 -31.74
C ARG A 419 -39.24 46.00 -32.24
N SER A 420 -39.68 45.13 -31.32
CA SER A 420 -40.50 43.90 -31.43
C SER A 420 -40.31 42.93 -32.61
N SER A 421 -40.25 41.63 -32.33
CA SER A 421 -41.43 40.76 -32.20
C SER A 421 -41.03 39.28 -32.12
N ALA A 422 -41.91 38.50 -31.48
CA ALA A 422 -41.94 37.05 -31.45
C ALA A 422 -41.66 36.39 -32.81
N THR A 423 -41.15 35.15 -32.83
CA THR A 423 -41.81 33.98 -33.45
C THR A 423 -40.98 32.71 -33.19
N SER A 424 -41.73 31.66 -32.90
CA SER A 424 -41.42 30.23 -32.79
C SER A 424 -40.66 29.60 -33.98
N GLY A 425 -39.99 28.48 -33.70
CA GLY A 425 -40.05 27.31 -34.59
C GLY A 425 -38.70 26.70 -35.03
N PRO A 426 -38.60 25.36 -35.20
CA PRO A 426 -37.33 24.65 -35.32
C PRO A 426 -37.02 24.13 -36.74
N GLU A 427 -35.75 24.11 -37.15
CA GLU A 427 -35.20 23.31 -38.27
C GLU A 427 -33.72 23.02 -37.91
N VAL A 428 -33.23 21.78 -37.81
CA VAL A 428 -33.10 20.68 -38.80
C VAL A 428 -32.01 20.95 -39.84
N LEU A 429 -30.93 20.15 -39.72
CA LEU A 429 -29.97 19.63 -40.71
C LEU A 429 -29.15 20.61 -41.57
N THR A 430 -27.81 20.47 -41.50
CA THR A 430 -26.92 19.97 -42.57
C THR A 430 -25.45 20.16 -42.14
N SER A 431 -24.64 19.11 -42.05
CA SER A 431 -23.86 18.46 -43.12
C SER A 431 -22.52 19.16 -43.40
N GLY A 432 -21.44 18.41 -43.17
CA GLY A 432 -20.06 18.71 -43.57
C GLY A 432 -19.10 18.07 -42.55
N GLY A 433 -18.50 16.90 -42.74
CA GLY A 433 -17.96 16.33 -43.98
C GLY A 433 -16.44 16.47 -43.94
N GLY A 434 -15.75 15.50 -43.30
CA GLY A 434 -14.30 15.53 -43.07
C GLY A 434 -13.76 14.15 -42.72
N PHE A 435 -13.58 13.36 -43.77
CA PHE A 435 -13.01 12.02 -43.91
C PHE A 435 -11.55 11.95 -43.43
N ILE A 436 -11.16 10.98 -42.57
CA ILE A 436 -9.99 10.05 -42.71
C ILE A 436 -10.25 8.78 -41.86
N ASP A 437 -9.83 7.65 -42.44
CA ASP A 437 -10.07 6.24 -42.16
C ASP A 437 -9.55 5.59 -40.85
N SER A 438 -10.26 4.51 -40.50
CA SER A 438 -9.78 3.20 -39.99
C SER A 438 -9.20 3.06 -38.57
N ALA A 439 -9.96 2.43 -37.66
CA ALA A 439 -9.84 0.99 -37.37
C ALA A 439 -10.49 0.59 -36.01
N ALA A 440 -11.16 -0.58 -36.03
CA ALA A 440 -11.42 -1.50 -34.91
C ALA A 440 -12.40 -1.10 -33.78
N VAL A 441 -13.67 -1.42 -34.04
CA VAL A 441 -14.64 -2.14 -33.19
C VAL A 441 -14.16 -2.53 -31.78
N GLU A 442 -14.69 -1.87 -30.74
CA GLU A 442 -14.86 -2.45 -29.40
C GLU A 442 -16.27 -2.16 -28.88
N LEU A 443 -16.91 -3.22 -28.38
CA LEU A 443 -18.26 -3.25 -27.82
C LEU A 443 -18.35 -2.34 -26.60
N GLY A 444 -19.41 -1.53 -26.57
CA GLY A 444 -19.80 -0.76 -25.39
C GLY A 444 -20.16 -1.66 -24.22
N THR A 445 -19.43 -1.54 -23.12
CA THR A 445 -19.85 -1.99 -21.80
C THR A 445 -20.61 -0.88 -21.10
N SER A 446 -21.89 -1.14 -20.84
CA SER A 446 -22.80 -0.33 -20.06
C SER A 446 -22.22 0.04 -18.69
N GLN A 447 -22.30 1.33 -18.36
CA GLN A 447 -22.09 1.84 -17.01
C GLN A 447 -23.20 1.30 -16.09
N THR A 448 -22.86 0.49 -15.10
CA THR A 448 -23.73 0.22 -13.96
C THR A 448 -23.44 1.26 -12.88
N GLN A 449 -24.32 2.25 -12.75
CA GLN A 449 -24.36 3.17 -11.62
C GLN A 449 -24.74 2.37 -10.37
N ALA A 450 -23.86 2.33 -9.37
CA ALA A 450 -24.18 1.83 -8.05
C ALA A 450 -24.94 2.91 -7.28
N ALA A 451 -26.19 2.61 -6.93
CA ALA A 451 -27.02 3.44 -6.06
C ALA A 451 -26.48 3.37 -4.62
N THR A 452 -26.21 4.55 -4.07
CA THR A 452 -25.99 4.77 -2.63
C THR A 452 -27.35 4.76 -1.94
N GLU A 453 -27.66 3.70 -1.20
CA GLU A 453 -28.83 3.65 -0.33
C GLU A 453 -28.36 3.71 1.14
N GLN A 454 -28.45 4.90 1.72
CA GLN A 454 -28.37 5.13 3.16
C GLN A 454 -29.79 4.99 3.73
N ALA A 455 -30.02 3.95 4.53
CA ALA A 455 -31.15 3.91 5.46
C ALA A 455 -30.74 3.16 6.72
N THR A 456 -30.59 3.91 7.81
CA THR A 456 -30.42 3.43 9.18
C THR A 456 -31.78 2.97 9.73
N PRO A 457 -31.88 1.81 10.40
CA PRO A 457 -32.91 1.60 11.40
C PRO A 457 -32.32 1.80 12.80
N GLN A 458 -33.00 2.64 13.55
CA GLN A 458 -32.82 2.95 14.96
C GLN A 458 -33.26 1.73 15.79
N GLU A 459 -32.35 1.09 16.52
CA GLU A 459 -32.64 -0.05 17.39
C GLU A 459 -32.83 0.43 18.84
N SER A 460 -34.00 0.12 19.39
CA SER A 460 -34.44 0.39 20.76
C SER A 460 -33.80 -0.58 21.75
N PRO A 461 -33.58 -0.19 23.03
CA PRO A 461 -33.06 -1.11 24.04
C PRO A 461 -34.15 -2.03 24.60
N PRO A 462 -33.84 -3.28 25.00
CA PRO A 462 -34.77 -4.11 25.72
C PRO A 462 -34.71 -3.83 27.23
N ASP A 463 -35.89 -3.65 27.82
CA ASP A 463 -36.15 -3.81 29.25
C ASP A 463 -35.91 -5.27 29.65
N GLU A 464 -35.00 -5.52 30.59
CA GLU A 464 -34.89 -6.80 31.28
C GLU A 464 -35.06 -6.58 32.78
N GLN A 465 -36.30 -6.80 33.23
CA GLN A 465 -36.66 -6.98 34.64
C GLN A 465 -36.32 -8.40 35.06
N LEU A 466 -35.50 -8.54 36.10
CA LEU A 466 -35.36 -9.79 36.86
C LEU A 466 -35.91 -9.58 38.29
N PRO A 467 -36.66 -10.56 38.84
CA PRO A 467 -37.28 -10.44 40.14
C PRO A 467 -36.31 -10.74 41.28
N ALA A 468 -36.60 -10.13 42.41
CA ALA A 468 -36.02 -10.43 43.71
C ALA A 468 -36.22 -11.92 44.05
N SER A 469 -35.13 -12.60 44.44
CA SER A 469 -35.19 -13.79 45.26
C SER A 469 -34.47 -13.50 46.57
N ASP A 470 -35.29 -13.41 47.60
CA ASP A 470 -35.00 -13.58 49.01
C ASP A 470 -34.29 -14.93 49.27
N GLY A 471 -33.53 -15.00 50.38
CA GLY A 471 -33.32 -16.27 51.09
C GLY A 471 -31.89 -16.68 51.40
N GLY A 472 -31.52 -16.51 52.68
CA GLY A 472 -30.91 -17.60 53.44
C GLY A 472 -29.39 -17.57 53.60
N GLY A 473 -28.94 -17.10 54.76
CA GLY A 473 -27.57 -17.34 55.23
C GLY A 473 -27.34 -18.79 55.63
N GLN A 474 -26.08 -19.23 55.58
CA GLN A 474 -25.56 -20.22 56.52
C GLN A 474 -24.04 -20.15 56.61
N SER A 475 -23.62 -19.97 57.87
CA SER A 475 -22.29 -20.18 58.43
C SER A 475 -21.85 -21.65 58.32
N CYS A 476 -20.54 -21.86 58.14
CA CYS A 476 -19.65 -22.82 58.83
C CYS A 476 -18.57 -23.39 57.87
N GLY A 477 -17.30 -23.34 58.30
CA GLY A 477 -16.19 -24.04 57.67
C GLY A 477 -14.90 -23.26 57.75
#